data_AF-A0A450V994-F1
#
_entry.id   AF-A0A450V994-F1
#
_cell.length_a   1.000
_cell.length_b   1.000
_cell.length_c   1.000
_cell.angle_alpha   90.00
_cell.angle_beta   90.00
_cell.angle_gamma   90.00
#
_symmetry.space_group_name_H-M   'P 1'
#
loop_
_entity.id
_entity.type
_entity.pdbx_description
1 polymer ?
#
loop_
_entity_poly.entity_id
_entity_poly.type
_entity_poly.pdbx_seq_one_letter_code
_entity_poly.pdbx_strand_id
1 'polypeptide(L)'
;MPRFMLKDETWSKLRSIILRDRIYDKENLRLVTEGILYRMRTGCPWRDLPEVFGYWNTVYKRFNRLGSKEEIDKDFQIFIKRY
;
A
#
# COMPACT_ATOMS: atom_id res chain seq x y z
N MET A 1 6.57 3.00 18.94
CA MET A 1 6.34 2.01 17.87
C MET A 1 5.37 2.59 16.86
N PRO A 2 5.66 2.56 15.54
CA PRO A 2 4.68 2.98 14.55
C PRO A 2 3.48 2.05 14.69
N ARG A 3 2.26 2.58 14.87
CA ARG A 3 1.04 1.77 14.84
C ARG A 3 0.91 1.20 13.43
N PHE A 4 1.28 -0.06 13.22
CA PHE A 4 0.93 -0.79 12.02
C PHE A 4 -0.60 -0.82 11.93
N MET A 5 -1.14 -0.04 10.99
CA MET A 5 -2.56 0.31 10.96
C MET A 5 -3.46 -0.75 10.34
N LEU A 6 -2.87 -1.74 9.68
CA LEU A 6 -3.60 -2.82 9.06
C LEU A 6 -3.74 -3.98 10.05
N LYS A 7 -4.95 -4.18 10.57
CA LYS A 7 -5.33 -5.47 11.17
C LYS A 7 -5.14 -6.57 10.13
N ASP A 8 -4.74 -7.77 10.58
CA ASP A 8 -4.47 -8.90 9.66
C ASP A 8 -5.67 -9.25 8.78
N GLU A 9 -6.90 -9.06 9.28
CA GLU A 9 -8.13 -9.25 8.50
C GLU A 9 -8.24 -8.27 7.32
N THR A 10 -7.95 -6.98 7.57
CA THR A 10 -8.01 -5.93 6.55
C THR A 10 -6.87 -6.12 5.55
N TRP A 11 -5.69 -6.54 6.02
CA TRP A 11 -4.57 -6.95 5.17
C TRP A 11 -4.95 -8.14 4.27
N SER A 12 -5.63 -9.17 4.79
CA SER A 12 -5.97 -10.35 4.00
C SER A 12 -6.93 -10.02 2.84
N LYS A 13 -7.90 -9.13 3.05
CA LYS A 13 -8.80 -8.64 1.98
C LYS A 13 -8.02 -7.87 0.91
N LEU A 14 -7.15 -6.97 1.34
CA LEU A 14 -6.39 -6.11 0.44
C LEU A 14 -5.30 -6.89 -0.32
N ARG A 15 -4.65 -7.86 0.34
CA ARG A 15 -3.74 -8.83 -0.27
C ARG A 15 -4.45 -9.64 -1.35
N SER A 16 -5.69 -10.08 -1.13
CA SER A 16 -6.47 -10.80 -2.15
C SER A 16 -6.68 -9.98 -3.42
N ILE A 17 -6.89 -8.66 -3.32
CA ILE A 17 -7.03 -7.76 -4.46
C ILE A 17 -5.67 -7.63 -5.19
N ILE A 18 -4.60 -7.38 -4.45
CA ILE A 18 -3.24 -7.23 -5.01
C ILE A 18 -2.76 -8.52 -5.70
N LEU A 19 -3.05 -9.69 -5.13
CA LEU A 19 -2.68 -10.99 -5.70
C LEU A 19 -3.46 -11.32 -6.97
N ARG A 20 -4.73 -10.89 -7.05
CA ARG A 20 -5.56 -11.03 -8.26
C ARG A 20 -4.92 -10.33 -9.46
N ASP A 21 -4.22 -9.23 -9.22
CA ASP A 21 -3.47 -8.47 -10.23
C ASP A 21 -2.06 -9.00 -10.53
N ARG A 22 -1.76 -10.26 -10.15
CA ARG A 22 -0.50 -10.97 -10.45
C ARG A 22 0.75 -10.28 -9.90
N ILE A 23 0.63 -9.53 -8.80
CA ILE A 23 1.80 -9.01 -8.10
C ILE A 23 2.35 -10.13 -7.23
N TYR A 24 3.52 -10.63 -7.62
CA TYR A 24 4.24 -11.66 -6.88
C TYR A 24 4.37 -11.27 -5.39
N ASP A 25 3.89 -12.17 -4.55
CA ASP A 25 3.96 -12.14 -3.09
C ASP A 25 5.41 -12.29 -2.65
N LYS A 26 6.18 -11.20 -2.72
CA LYS A 26 7.46 -11.11 -2.01
C LYS A 26 7.18 -10.72 -0.57
N GLU A 27 8.03 -11.16 0.36
CA GLU A 27 7.96 -10.85 1.81
C GLU A 27 7.71 -9.35 2.12
N ASN A 28 8.12 -8.45 1.23
CA ASN A 28 7.96 -7.00 1.40
C ASN A 28 6.62 -6.43 0.90
N LEU A 29 5.66 -7.25 0.45
CA LEU A 29 4.38 -6.76 -0.09
C LEU A 29 3.58 -5.99 0.97
N ARG A 30 3.55 -6.50 2.20
CA ARG A 30 2.85 -5.88 3.33
C ARG A 30 3.42 -4.50 3.64
N LEU A 31 4.73 -4.42 3.83
CA LEU A 31 5.44 -3.17 4.14
C LEU A 31 5.26 -2.11 3.05
N VAL A 32 5.39 -2.50 1.78
CA VAL A 32 5.18 -1.58 0.66
C VAL A 32 3.76 -1.04 0.63
N THR A 33 2.77 -1.92 0.86
CA THR A 33 1.36 -1.53 0.85
C THR A 33 1.00 -0.65 2.04
N GLU A 34 1.57 -0.92 3.21
CA GLU A 34 1.47 -0.05 4.38
C GLU A 34 2.09 1.33 4.10
N GLY A 35 3.21 1.40 3.40
CA GLY A 35 3.80 2.65 2.94
C GLY A 35 2.89 3.44 1.99
N ILE A 36 2.28 2.77 1.01
CA ILE A 36 1.30 3.38 0.10
C ILE A 36 0.11 3.95 0.89
N LEU A 37 -0.48 3.14 1.77
CA LEU A 37 -1.62 3.55 2.60
C LEU A 37 -1.25 4.71 3.52
N TYR A 38 -0.08 4.66 4.15
CA TYR A 38 0.42 5.73 4.98
C TYR A 38 0.48 7.03 4.19
N ARG A 39 1.11 7.02 3.01
CA ARG A 39 1.22 8.19 2.13
C ARG A 39 -0.15 8.72 1.70
N MET A 40 -1.08 7.85 1.31
CA MET A 40 -2.40 8.28 0.87
C MET A 40 -3.22 8.89 2.02
N ARG A 41 -2.98 8.43 3.26
CA ARG A 41 -3.67 8.92 4.45
C ARG A 41 -3.07 10.22 5.00
N THR A 42 -1.75 10.36 4.97
CA THR A 42 -1.04 11.56 5.43
C THR A 42 -0.91 12.63 4.35
N GLY A 43 -1.04 12.25 3.08
CA GLY A 43 -0.79 13.12 1.93
C GLY A 43 0.69 13.49 1.78
N CYS A 44 1.61 12.82 2.48
CA CYS A 44 3.02 13.20 2.43
C CYS A 44 3.64 13.00 1.04
N PRO A 45 4.69 13.76 0.68
CA PRO A 45 5.50 13.46 -0.48
C PRO A 45 6.11 12.06 -0.37
N TRP A 46 6.27 11.37 -1.50
CA TRP A 46 6.88 10.04 -1.50
C TRP A 46 8.28 10.03 -0.87
N ARG A 47 9.06 11.11 -1.02
CA ARG A 47 10.41 11.23 -0.46
C ARG A 47 10.44 11.31 1.07
N ASP A 48 9.34 11.75 1.69
CA ASP A 48 9.21 11.86 3.14
C ASP A 48 8.56 10.60 3.75
N LEU A 49 8.46 9.53 2.96
CA LEU A 49 7.94 8.26 3.46
C LEU A 49 8.88 7.71 4.54
N PRO A 50 8.37 7.34 5.73
CA PRO A 50 9.18 6.73 6.77
C PRO A 50 9.93 5.49 6.27
N GLU A 51 11.23 5.40 6.58
CA GLU A 51 12.09 4.28 6.15
C GLU A 51 11.63 2.91 6.68
N VAL A 52 10.78 2.90 7.71
CA VAL A 52 10.15 1.68 8.24
C VAL A 52 9.31 0.92 7.20
N PHE A 53 8.84 1.60 6.15
CA PHE A 53 8.12 0.97 5.03
C PHE A 53 9.04 0.54 3.89
N GLY A 54 10.35 0.74 4.05
CA GLY A 54 11.37 0.53 3.03
C GLY A 54 11.63 1.78 2.18
N TYR A 55 12.53 1.63 1.20
CA TYR A 55 12.96 2.74 0.35
C TYR A 55 11.80 3.27 -0.49
N TRP A 56 11.52 4.58 -0.40
CA TRP A 56 10.38 5.23 -1.04
C TRP A 56 10.30 4.97 -2.55
N ASN A 57 11.43 4.85 -3.25
CA ASN A 57 11.46 4.59 -4.68
C ASN A 57 10.90 3.20 -5.02
N THR A 58 11.15 2.22 -4.15
CA THR A 58 10.58 0.87 -4.28
C THR A 58 9.07 0.91 -4.10
N VAL A 59 8.60 1.66 -3.10
CA VAL A 59 7.17 1.85 -2.83
C VAL A 59 6.48 2.56 -3.99
N TYR A 60 7.06 3.65 -4.48
CA TYR A 60 6.56 4.41 -5.62
C TYR A 60 6.50 3.57 -6.91
N LYS A 61 7.57 2.84 -7.26
CA LYS A 61 7.57 1.95 -8.44
C LYS A 61 6.47 0.89 -8.36
N ARG A 62 6.21 0.38 -7.15
CA ARG A 62 5.15 -0.60 -6.91
C ARG A 62 3.76 0.04 -7.05
N PHE A 63 3.57 1.22 -6.46
CA PHE A 63 2.36 2.01 -6.62
C PHE A 63 2.10 2.33 -8.08
N ASN A 64 3.10 2.76 -8.85
CA ASN A 64 2.95 3.07 -10.26
C ASN A 64 2.56 1.84 -11.09
N ARG A 65 3.10 0.66 -10.74
CA ARG A 65 2.74 -0.63 -11.36
C ARG A 65 1.32 -1.09 -11.01
N LEU A 66 0.84 -0.75 -9.81
CA LEU A 66 -0.55 -0.98 -9.37
C LEU A 66 -1.53 0.01 -10.03
N GLY A 67 -1.26 1.31 -9.88
CA GLY A 67 -2.08 2.44 -10.33
C GLY A 67 -2.12 2.64 -11.84
N SER A 68 -1.38 1.85 -12.61
CA SER A 68 -1.66 1.70 -14.06
C SER A 68 -3.09 1.19 -14.30
N LYS A 69 -3.75 0.61 -13.29
CA LYS A 69 -5.18 0.30 -13.27
C LYS A 69 -5.92 1.28 -12.37
N GLU A 70 -6.75 2.15 -12.96
CA GLU A 70 -7.61 3.10 -12.24
C GLU A 70 -8.53 2.44 -11.19
N GLU A 71 -8.84 1.15 -11.35
CA GLU A 71 -9.64 0.36 -10.42
C GLU A 71 -8.97 0.23 -9.04
N ILE A 72 -7.65 0.04 -9.01
CA ILE A 72 -6.92 -0.15 -7.77
C ILE A 72 -6.90 1.14 -6.96
N ASP A 73 -6.66 2.30 -7.58
CA ASP A 73 -6.66 3.57 -6.85
C ASP A 73 -8.00 3.83 -6.16
N LYS A 74 -9.13 3.52 -6.84
CA LYS A 74 -10.47 3.58 -6.26
C LYS A 74 -10.64 2.64 -5.07
N ASP A 75 -10.19 1.39 -5.19
CA ASP A 75 -10.27 0.41 -4.10
C ASP A 75 -9.46 0.86 -2.87
N PHE A 76 -8.26 1.40 -3.08
CA PHE A 76 -7.43 1.97 -2.01
C PHE A 76 -8.10 3.19 -1.37
N GLN A 77 -8.73 4.08 -2.16
CA GLN A 77 -9.47 5.23 -1.64
C GLN A 77 -10.71 4.83 -0.84
N ILE A 78 -11.45 3.83 -1.31
CA ILE A 78 -12.60 3.26 -0.59
C ILE A 78 -12.12 2.65 0.73
N PHE A 79 -10.99 1.97 0.72
CA PHE A 79 -10.41 1.35 1.90
C PHE A 79 -10.02 2.38 2.96
N ILE A 80 -9.34 3.47 2.56
CA ILE A 80 -8.94 4.57 3.45
C ILE A 80 -10.14 5.31 4.04
N LYS A 81 -11.25 5.42 3.31
CA LYS A 81 -12.48 6.07 3.82
C LYS A 81 -13.28 5.17 4.77
N ARG A 82 -13.07 3.85 4.71
CA ARG A 82 -13.90 2.85 5.40
C ARG A 82 -13.29 2.35 6.72
N TYR A 83 -12.01 2.61 6.95
CA TYR A 83 -11.25 2.22 8.14
C TYR A 83 -10.32 3.35 8.58
#